data_AF-A0A081XRI0-F1
#
_entry.id   AF-A0A081XRI0-F1
#
_cell.length_a   1.000
_cell.length_b   1.000
_cell.length_c   1.000
_cell.angle_alpha   90.00
_cell.angle_beta   90.00
_cell.angle_gamma   90.00
#
_symmetry.space_group_name_H-M   'P 1'
#
loop_
_entity.id
_entity.type
_entity.pdbx_description
1 polymer ?
#
loop_
_entity_poly.entity_id
_entity_poly.type
_entity_poly.pdbx_seq_one_letter_code
_entity_poly.pdbx_strand_id
1 'polypeptide(L)' 'MPRWSFTFTATVTDLKTDEREQITDTAHFDFPITRADALSVIRRELRCRNKAVTALRITGTN' A
#
# COMPACT_ATOMS: atom_id res chain seq x y z
N MET A 1 14.57 1.83 -14.00
CA MET A 1 13.73 0.81 -13.34
C MET A 1 13.82 1.04 -11.84
N PRO A 2 12.69 1.19 -11.13
CA PRO A 2 12.72 1.31 -9.67
C PRO A 2 13.43 0.07 -9.11
N ARG A 3 14.48 0.29 -8.32
CA ARG A 3 15.33 -0.78 -7.78
C ARG A 3 14.72 -1.50 -6.58
N TRP A 4 13.61 -0.96 -6.06
CA TRP A 4 12.93 -1.45 -4.88
C TRP A 4 11.44 -1.40 -5.14
N SER A 5 10.82 -2.57 -5.32
CA SER A 5 9.39 -2.68 -5.49
C SER A 5 8.78 -3.68 -4.51
N PHE A 6 7.62 -3.31 -3.97
CA PHE A 6 6.89 -4.11 -3.00
C PHE A 6 5.46 -4.32 -3.50
N THR A 7 5.14 -5.55 -3.86
CA THR A 7 3.75 -5.93 -4.11
C THR A 7 3.05 -6.06 -2.77
N PHE A 8 1.88 -5.43 -2.64
CA PHE A 8 1.10 -5.44 -1.44
C PHE A 8 -0.37 -5.74 -1.73
N THR A 9 -1.03 -6.31 -0.72
CA THR A 9 -2.47 -6.45 -0.69
C THR A 9 -2.99 -5.67 0.51
N ALA A 10 -3.95 -4.76 0.27
CA ALA A 10 -4.59 -3.97 1.30
C ALA A 10 -6.10 -4.20 1.28
N THR A 11 -6.71 -4.38 2.45
CA THR A 11 -8.15 -4.23 2.62
C THR A 11 -8.40 -2.80 3.03
N VAL A 12 -9.18 -2.10 2.21
CA VAL A 12 -9.48 -0.69 2.38
C VAL A 12 -10.99 -0.49 2.44
N THR A 13 -11.42 0.50 3.21
CA THR A 13 -12.79 1.02 3.18
C THR A 13 -12.75 2.37 2.49
N ASP A 14 -13.48 2.53 1.40
CA ASP A 14 -13.63 3.82 0.72
C ASP A 14 -14.53 4.71 1.58
N LEU A 15 -14.00 5.82 2.08
CA LEU A 15 -14.75 6.71 2.96
C LEU A 15 -15.83 7.52 2.23
N LYS A 16 -15.86 7.52 0.90
CA LYS A 16 -16.91 8.18 0.10
C LYS A 16 -18.10 7.28 -0.14
N THR A 17 -17.87 6.00 -0.40
CA THR A 17 -18.94 5.03 -0.73
C THR A 17 -19.28 4.08 0.42
N ASP A 18 -18.47 4.09 1.49
CA ASP A 18 -18.51 3.14 2.61
C ASP A 18 -18.30 1.67 2.19
N GLU A 19 -17.78 1.46 0.98
CA GLU A 19 -17.53 0.12 0.45
C GLU A 19 -16.18 -0.42 0.91
N ARG A 20 -16.17 -1.71 1.26
CA ARG A 20 -14.93 -2.44 1.56
C ARG A 20 -14.46 -3.18 0.33
N GLU A 21 -13.22 -2.94 -0.04
CA GLU A 21 -12.57 -3.62 -1.15
C GLU A 21 -11.17 -4.11 -0.76
N GLN A 22 -10.71 -5.12 -1.50
CA GLN A 22 -9.35 -5.61 -1.40
C GLN A 22 -8.60 -5.19 -2.66
N ILE A 23 -7.55 -4.40 -2.49
CA ILE A 23 -6.68 -3.94 -3.56
C ILE A 23 -5.36 -4.70 -3.53
N THR A 24 -4.85 -5.04 -4.70
CA THR A 24 -3.48 -5.56 -4.86
C THR A 24 -2.75 -4.65 -5.83
N ASP A 25 -1.61 -4.12 -5.40
CA ASP A 25 -0.85 -3.14 -6.15
C ASP A 25 0.65 -3.29 -5.85
N THR A 26 1.50 -2.62 -6.63
CA THR A 26 2.95 -2.62 -6.47
C THR A 26 3.45 -1.21 -6.21
N ALA A 27 4.04 -1.00 -5.03
CA ALA A 27 4.68 0.26 -4.68
C ALA A 27 6.12 0.27 -5.19
N HIS A 28 6.50 1.37 -5.84
CA HIS A 28 7.83 1.57 -6.41
C HIS A 28 8.58 2.66 -5.65
N PHE A 29 9.85 2.40 -5.32
CA PHE A 29 10.70 3.31 -4.58
C PHE A 29 12.02 3.55 -5.33
N ASP A 30 12.40 4.82 -5.42
CA ASP A 30 13.64 5.25 -6.07
C ASP A 30 14.88 5.13 -5.16
N PHE A 31 14.66 4.91 -3.87
CA PHE A 31 15.69 4.80 -2.84
C PHE A 31 15.55 3.49 -2.05
N PRO A 32 16.63 2.98 -1.45
CA PRO A 32 16.56 1.83 -0.54
C PRO A 32 15.61 2.13 0.61
N ILE A 33 14.66 1.22 0.83
CA ILE A 33 13.64 1.36 1.87
C ILE A 33 13.42 0.03 2.56
N THR A 34 13.19 0.07 3.86
CA THR A 34 12.86 -1.15 4.61
C THR A 34 11.42 -1.56 4.36
N ARG A 35 11.10 -2.83 4.59
CA ARG A 35 9.73 -3.33 4.50
C ARG A 35 8.77 -2.57 5.44
N ALA A 36 9.23 -2.17 6.62
CA ALA A 36 8.43 -1.46 7.62
C ALA A 36 8.14 -0.01 7.17
N ASP A 37 9.14 0.66 6.59
CA ASP A 37 8.97 2.00 6.04
C ASP A 37 8.04 1.96 4.81
N ALA A 38 8.22 0.98 3.92
CA ALA A 38 7.34 0.79 2.77
C ALA A 38 5.88 0.62 3.20
N LEU A 39 5.58 -0.20 4.23
CA LEU A 39 4.23 -0.33 4.78
C LEU A 39 3.67 1.01 5.28
N SER A 40 4.50 1.80 5.96
CA SER A 40 4.10 3.10 6.50
C SER A 40 3.79 4.10 5.38
N VAL A 41 4.61 4.13 4.33
CA VAL A 41 4.40 4.98 3.16
C VAL A 41 3.14 4.57 2.39
N ILE A 42 2.97 3.27 2.11
CA ILE A 42 1.78 2.74 1.42
C ILE A 42 0.51 3.07 2.20
N ARG A 43 0.50 2.84 3.52
CA ARG A 43 -0.64 3.16 4.37
C ARG A 43 -0.96 4.66 4.36
N ARG A 44 0.06 5.52 4.38
CA ARG A 44 -0.12 6.97 4.30
C ARG A 44 -0.73 7.38 2.95
N GLU A 45 -0.23 6.82 1.86
CA GLU A 45 -0.73 7.12 0.52
C GLU A 45 -2.19 6.72 0.33
N LEU A 46 -2.58 5.51 0.78
CA LEU A 46 -3.97 5.06 0.75
C LEU A 46 -4.88 5.99 1.57
N ARG A 47 -4.43 6.44 2.73
CA ARG A 47 -5.16 7.42 3.53
C ARG A 47 -5.35 8.76 2.79
N CYS A 48 -4.32 9.25 2.09
CA CYS A 48 -4.42 10.45 1.25
C CYS A 48 -5.45 10.29 0.11
N ARG A 49 -5.70 9.06 -0.34
CA ARG A 49 -6.74 8.73 -1.34
C ARG A 49 -8.13 8.52 -0.74
N ASN A 50 -8.37 8.90 0.52
CA ASN A 50 -9.61 8.63 1.27
C ASN A 50 -9.95 7.14 1.44
N LYS A 51 -8.93 6.28 1.40
CA LYS A 51 -9.08 4.84 1.64
C LYS A 51 -8.58 4.50 3.03
N ALA A 52 -9.50 4.16 3.94
CA ALA A 52 -9.15 3.75 5.30
C ALA A 52 -8.61 2.31 5.28
N VAL A 53 -7.34 2.14 5.64
CA VAL A 53 -6.65 0.84 5.57
C VAL A 53 -6.88 0.04 6.85
N THR A 54 -7.64 -1.05 6.75
CA THR A 54 -7.92 -1.96 7.87
C THR A 54 -6.90 -3.08 7.97
N ALA A 55 -6.42 -3.59 6.83
CA ALA A 55 -5.36 -4.59 6.75
C ALA A 55 -4.42 -4.26 5.61
N LEU A 56 -3.11 -4.42 5.83
CA LEU A 56 -2.09 -4.21 4.81
C LEU A 56 -1.00 -5.25 4.99
N ARG A 57 -0.65 -5.96 3.91
CA ARG A 57 0.45 -6.91 3.90
C ARG A 57 1.24 -6.79 2.60
N ILE A 58 2.56 -6.88 2.70
CA ILE A 58 3.44 -7.03 1.53
C ILE A 58 3.52 -8.50 1.19
N THR A 59 3.16 -8.84 -0.05
CA THR A 59 3.07 -10.20 -0.60
C THR A 59 4.25 -10.57 -1.50
N GLY A 60 5.05 -9.60 -1.95
CA GLY A 60 6.24 -9.85 -2.77
C GLY A 60 7.24 -8.69 -2.72
N THR A 61 8.49 -9.00 -3.07
CA THR A 61 9.59 -8.03 -3.24
C THR A 61 10.26 -8.31 -4.58
N ASN A 62 10.40 -7.29 -5.44
CA ASN A 62 11.10 -7.38 -6.73
C ASN A 62 12.10 -6.24 -6.84
#